data_AF-A0A0F9Z7X6-F1
#
_entry.id   AF-A0A0F9Z7X6-F1
#
_cell.length_a   1.000
_cell.length_b   1.000
_cell.length_c   1.000
_cell.angle_alpha   90.00
_cell.angle_beta   90.00
_cell.angle_gamma   90.00
#
_symmetry.space_group_name_H-M   'P 1'
#
loop_
_entity.id
_entity.type
_entity.pdbx_description
1 polymer ?
#
loop_
_entity_poly.entity_id
_entity_poly.type
_entity_poly.pdbx_seq_one_letter_code
_entity_poly.pdbx_strand_id
1 'polypeptide(L)'
;MSSNTVEGNGGGQAAGAIDDDEFRTLYSDLTSKKKELKRLKTGLPTPAASLEPDDERVKADKERIAKEEVALKEALTKVNEAADQKTKAAIERIISCPDEAYDDILNIREDVKEEDKKLARDKSFVLLGCLVHPGYTLGDQALNAYLKLHVAADRMDLNGSYIEAVKDWDGEEDIINFKDDSEMPDANDNASQVKPELPTWVAEIHGKALEPLKELFGNPNSPGAMSALNEIDQQIEKGVGGSESKEERAEWALKPNVFKLYFAELKRLNAISPEDPSHSTTKVRRNVVINLLDTTIKKLLSTTPGDEKQIEKRNKTCEAIVNLIELRNYPKDWKYIHELKQMDYPWHTVPIGNTTSRIIGVREVGRGKQVCIEIMEGGCWIRRLEAASETEFGTQATEEYFAHENSKNFSKGQSKWSKEDKSAFQKLHWCRGKLSL
;
A
#
# COMPACT_ATOMS: atom_id res chain seq x y z
N MET A 1 -25.60 -32.64 -45.37
CA MET A 1 -25.66 -31.67 -44.25
C MET A 1 -25.06 -32.38 -43.06
N SER A 2 -23.75 -32.24 -42.87
CA SER A 2 -23.01 -32.87 -41.77
C SER A 2 -22.63 -31.78 -40.79
N SER A 3 -23.21 -31.82 -39.60
CA SER A 3 -22.84 -30.96 -38.48
C SER A 3 -21.57 -31.50 -37.84
N ASN A 4 -20.46 -30.78 -38.03
CA ASN A 4 -19.24 -30.98 -37.25
C ASN A 4 -19.40 -30.21 -35.94
N THR A 5 -19.61 -30.95 -34.85
CA THR A 5 -19.46 -30.45 -33.50
C THR A 5 -17.97 -30.41 -33.19
N VAL A 6 -17.40 -29.21 -33.09
CA VAL A 6 -16.04 -28.99 -32.61
C VAL A 6 -16.09 -28.96 -31.09
N GLU A 7 -15.66 -30.04 -30.45
CA GLU A 7 -15.39 -30.06 -29.01
C GLU A 7 -14.16 -29.18 -28.73
N GLY A 8 -14.40 -28.06 -28.04
CA GLY A 8 -13.35 -27.18 -27.55
C GLY A 8 -12.56 -27.88 -26.45
N ASN A 9 -11.31 -28.22 -26.76
CA ASN A 9 -10.34 -28.75 -25.81
C ASN A 9 -9.86 -27.61 -24.88
N GLY A 10 -10.65 -27.30 -23.85
CA GLY A 10 -10.36 -26.31 -22.82
C GLY A 10 -9.73 -26.94 -21.57
N GLY A 11 -8.61 -27.65 -21.74
CA GLY A 11 -7.83 -28.23 -20.65
C GLY A 11 -6.51 -27.50 -20.47
N GLY A 12 -6.55 -26.17 -20.28
CA GLY A 12 -5.37 -25.43 -19.87
C GLY A 12 -5.08 -25.75 -18.41
N GLN A 13 -4.18 -26.71 -18.15
CA GLN A 13 -3.58 -26.85 -16.83
C GLN A 13 -2.94 -25.52 -16.47
N ALA A 14 -3.56 -24.81 -15.52
CA ALA A 14 -3.00 -23.60 -14.94
C ALA A 14 -1.56 -23.87 -14.53
N ALA A 15 -0.67 -22.92 -14.81
CA ALA A 15 0.69 -22.92 -14.29
C ALA A 15 0.63 -23.31 -12.80
N GLY A 16 1.39 -24.36 -12.43
CA GLY A 16 1.24 -25.04 -11.14
C GLY A 16 1.18 -24.04 -9.98
N ALA A 17 0.29 -24.30 -9.03
CA ALA A 17 0.13 -23.48 -7.84
C ALA A 17 1.52 -23.21 -7.22
N ILE A 18 1.80 -21.95 -6.93
CA ILE A 18 3.02 -21.59 -6.21
C ILE A 18 2.92 -22.23 -4.83
N ASP A 19 3.92 -23.02 -4.45
CA ASP A 19 4.02 -23.58 -3.11
C ASP A 19 4.37 -22.45 -2.15
N ASP A 20 3.35 -21.95 -1.45
CA ASP A 20 3.46 -20.85 -0.49
C ASP A 20 4.50 -21.16 0.59
N ASP A 21 4.67 -22.42 1.01
CA ASP A 21 5.62 -22.79 2.06
C ASP A 21 7.06 -22.76 1.54
N GLU A 22 7.27 -23.19 0.30
CA GLU A 22 8.57 -23.09 -0.35
C GLU A 22 9.00 -21.63 -0.54
N PHE A 23 8.05 -20.74 -0.85
CA PHE A 23 8.36 -19.31 -0.95
C PHE A 23 8.63 -18.67 0.42
N ARG A 24 7.81 -18.96 1.44
CA ARG A 24 8.06 -18.50 2.82
C ARG A 24 9.45 -18.88 3.30
N THR A 25 9.85 -20.13 3.04
CA THR A 25 11.18 -20.62 3.38
C THR A 25 12.26 -19.83 2.65
N LEU A 26 12.12 -19.64 1.34
CA LEU A 26 13.08 -18.88 0.53
C LEU A 26 13.22 -17.43 1.01
N TYR A 27 12.11 -16.77 1.34
CA TYR A 27 12.12 -15.38 1.80
C TYR A 27 12.71 -15.23 3.22
N SER A 28 12.40 -16.17 4.11
CA SER A 28 13.02 -16.26 5.44
C SER A 28 14.53 -16.49 5.36
N ASP A 29 14.97 -17.35 4.44
CA ASP A 29 16.39 -17.57 4.17
C ASP A 29 17.05 -16.29 3.64
N LEU A 30 16.40 -15.58 2.70
CA LEU A 30 16.90 -14.34 2.14
C LEU A 30 17.10 -13.25 3.20
N THR A 31 16.08 -13.00 4.01
CA THR A 31 16.12 -12.00 5.09
C THR A 31 17.17 -12.36 6.14
N SER A 32 17.25 -13.64 6.53
CA SER A 32 18.26 -14.15 7.46
C SER A 32 19.69 -13.96 6.93
N LYS A 33 19.94 -14.25 5.64
CA LYS A 33 21.26 -14.08 5.02
C LYS A 33 21.66 -12.62 4.87
N LYS A 34 20.73 -11.72 4.54
CA LYS A 34 20.97 -10.27 4.55
C LYS A 34 21.35 -9.77 5.95
N LYS A 35 20.65 -10.23 6.99
CA LYS A 35 20.94 -9.89 8.39
C LYS A 35 22.30 -10.41 8.84
N GLU A 36 22.66 -11.63 8.46
CA GLU A 36 23.97 -12.22 8.72
C GLU A 36 25.10 -11.40 8.05
N LEU A 37 24.90 -10.95 6.81
CA LEU A 37 25.87 -10.13 6.08
C LEU A 37 26.05 -8.75 6.73
N LYS A 38 24.95 -8.13 7.19
CA LYS A 38 24.98 -6.86 7.92
C LYS A 38 25.74 -7.00 9.26
N ARG A 39 25.54 -8.12 9.98
CA ARG A 39 26.27 -8.43 11.21
C ARG A 39 27.76 -8.65 10.97
N LEU A 40 28.12 -9.35 9.89
CA LEU A 40 29.52 -9.58 9.53
C LEU A 40 30.26 -8.26 9.25
N LYS A 41 29.59 -7.31 8.59
CA LYS A 41 30.15 -5.98 8.27
C LYS A 41 30.28 -5.05 9.47
N THR A 42 29.35 -5.14 10.42
CA THR A 42 29.34 -4.26 11.61
C THR A 42 30.27 -4.74 12.72
N GLY A 43 30.70 -6.01 12.66
CA GLY A 43 31.60 -6.62 13.64
C GLY A 43 30.93 -6.83 15.00
N LEU A 44 31.35 -7.86 15.72
CA LEU A 44 31.12 -7.91 17.17
C LEU A 44 32.14 -6.96 17.83
N PRO A 45 31.75 -6.15 18.82
CA PRO A 45 32.71 -5.34 19.57
C PRO A 45 33.65 -6.27 20.35
N THR A 46 34.83 -6.52 19.78
CA THR A 46 35.86 -7.33 20.42
C THR A 46 36.62 -6.46 21.43
N PRO A 47 36.89 -6.94 22.65
CA PRO A 47 37.70 -6.21 23.64
C PRO A 47 39.06 -5.78 23.07
N ALA A 48 39.56 -4.63 23.55
CA ALA A 48 40.84 -4.08 23.12
C ALA A 48 41.97 -5.13 23.24
N ALA A 49 42.73 -5.29 22.15
CA ALA A 49 43.84 -6.22 22.05
C ALA A 49 44.92 -5.93 23.10
N SER A 50 45.40 -6.96 23.81
CA SER A 50 46.58 -6.87 24.67
C SER A 50 47.86 -7.05 23.85
N LEU A 51 48.92 -6.35 24.22
CA LEU A 51 50.17 -6.23 23.46
C LEU A 51 50.91 -7.59 23.25
N GLU A 52 50.79 -8.15 22.04
CA GLU A 52 51.55 -9.25 21.38
C GLU A 52 51.23 -10.72 21.77
N PRO A 53 51.20 -11.70 20.82
CA PRO A 53 51.49 -11.67 19.37
C PRO A 53 50.19 -11.68 18.54
N ASP A 54 49.73 -10.51 18.09
CA ASP A 54 48.38 -10.34 17.54
C ASP A 54 48.33 -10.16 16.01
N ASP A 55 49.44 -9.87 15.33
CA ASP A 55 49.40 -9.60 13.88
C ASP A 55 48.98 -10.83 13.05
N GLU A 56 49.46 -12.02 13.42
CA GLU A 56 49.06 -13.27 12.74
C GLU A 56 47.61 -13.65 13.04
N ARG A 57 47.11 -13.37 14.26
CA ARG A 57 45.72 -13.62 14.66
C ARG A 57 44.77 -12.66 13.96
N VAL A 58 45.12 -11.37 13.89
CA VAL A 58 44.36 -10.34 13.18
C VAL A 58 44.34 -10.64 11.68
N LYS A 59 45.45 -11.11 11.10
CA LYS A 59 45.49 -11.54 9.70
C LYS A 59 44.59 -12.76 9.45
N ALA A 60 44.69 -13.79 10.29
CA ALA A 60 43.86 -14.99 10.17
C ALA A 60 42.36 -14.68 10.34
N ASP A 61 42.00 -13.77 11.25
CA ASP A 61 40.60 -13.37 11.44
C ASP A 61 40.06 -12.54 10.26
N LYS A 62 40.88 -11.63 9.71
CA LYS A 62 40.53 -10.90 8.47
C LYS A 62 40.32 -11.86 7.30
N GLU A 63 41.18 -12.87 7.14
CA GLU A 63 41.05 -13.89 6.10
C GLU A 63 39.79 -14.75 6.30
N ARG A 64 39.48 -15.12 7.55
CA ARG A 64 38.25 -15.85 7.91
C ARG A 64 37.00 -15.03 7.56
N ILE A 65 36.94 -13.78 8.01
CA ILE A 65 35.81 -12.87 7.73
C ILE A 65 35.65 -12.67 6.22
N ALA A 66 36.74 -12.44 5.47
CA ALA A 66 36.67 -12.29 4.02
C ALA A 66 36.12 -13.55 3.33
N LYS A 67 36.54 -14.74 3.78
CA LYS A 67 36.05 -16.02 3.25
C LYS A 67 34.57 -16.24 3.56
N GLU A 68 34.15 -15.95 4.79
CA GLU A 68 32.74 -15.99 5.21
C GLU A 68 31.90 -15.00 4.41
N GLU A 69 32.40 -13.78 4.17
CA GLU A 69 31.71 -12.76 3.38
C GLU A 69 31.50 -13.21 1.93
N VAL A 70 32.53 -13.81 1.30
CA VAL A 70 32.43 -14.34 -0.07
C VAL A 70 31.41 -15.48 -0.13
N ALA A 71 31.49 -16.45 0.78
CA ALA A 71 30.54 -17.57 0.83
C ALA A 71 29.09 -17.08 1.04
N LEU A 72 28.91 -16.06 1.87
CA LEU A 72 27.60 -15.48 2.15
C LEU A 72 27.05 -14.69 0.96
N LYS A 73 27.90 -13.95 0.24
CA LYS A 73 27.55 -13.26 -1.01
C LYS A 73 27.15 -14.25 -2.11
N GLU A 74 27.87 -15.35 -2.25
CA GLU A 74 27.53 -16.41 -3.20
C GLU A 74 26.19 -17.08 -2.85
N ALA A 75 25.96 -17.39 -1.57
CA ALA A 75 24.69 -17.93 -1.10
C ALA A 75 23.54 -16.94 -1.35
N LEU A 76 23.75 -15.66 -1.03
CA LEU A 76 22.76 -14.60 -1.25
C LEU A 76 22.40 -14.46 -2.73
N THR A 77 23.39 -14.57 -3.63
CA THR A 77 23.16 -14.50 -5.08
C THR A 77 22.26 -15.64 -5.55
N LYS A 78 22.51 -16.88 -5.10
CA LYS A 78 21.67 -18.04 -5.45
C LYS A 78 20.23 -17.90 -4.93
N VAL A 79 20.07 -17.41 -3.71
CA VAL A 79 18.73 -17.17 -3.12
C VAL A 79 17.99 -16.06 -3.89
N ASN A 80 18.67 -14.98 -4.25
CA ASN A 80 18.10 -13.92 -5.08
C ASN A 80 17.67 -14.43 -6.46
N GLU A 81 18.49 -15.24 -7.14
CA GLU A 81 18.13 -15.81 -8.46
C GLU A 81 16.87 -16.69 -8.37
N ALA A 82 16.76 -17.52 -7.33
CA ALA A 82 15.57 -18.31 -7.09
C ALA A 82 14.35 -17.43 -6.77
N ALA A 83 14.53 -16.37 -5.98
CA ALA A 83 13.47 -15.43 -5.64
C ALA A 83 12.99 -14.66 -6.88
N ASP A 84 13.90 -14.24 -7.75
CA ASP A 84 13.60 -13.57 -9.02
C ASP A 84 12.79 -14.46 -9.97
N GLN A 85 13.14 -15.75 -10.06
CA GLN A 85 12.38 -16.72 -10.85
C GLN A 85 10.96 -16.90 -10.31
N LYS A 86 10.79 -17.05 -9.00
CA LYS A 86 9.47 -17.14 -8.37
C LYS A 86 8.66 -15.87 -8.55
N THR A 87 9.30 -14.71 -8.46
CA THR A 87 8.67 -13.40 -8.69
C THR A 87 8.14 -13.29 -10.12
N LYS A 88 8.94 -13.67 -11.12
CA LYS A 88 8.51 -13.68 -12.52
C LYS A 88 7.34 -14.63 -12.75
N ALA A 89 7.42 -15.86 -12.22
CA ALA A 89 6.33 -16.83 -12.31
C ALA A 89 5.04 -16.31 -11.66
N ALA A 90 5.12 -15.66 -10.50
CA ALA A 90 3.98 -15.06 -9.81
C ALA A 90 3.35 -13.93 -10.63
N ILE A 91 4.16 -13.04 -11.20
CA ILE A 91 3.70 -11.95 -12.06
C ILE A 91 2.96 -12.49 -13.29
N GLU A 92 3.58 -13.43 -14.01
CA GLU A 92 2.99 -14.04 -15.21
C GLU A 92 1.67 -14.73 -14.90
N ARG A 93 1.62 -15.46 -13.77
CA ARG A 93 0.40 -16.12 -13.29
C ARG A 93 -0.71 -15.11 -12.99
N ILE A 94 -0.45 -14.10 -12.16
CA ILE A 94 -1.45 -13.10 -11.74
C ILE A 94 -2.02 -12.36 -12.96
N ILE A 95 -1.16 -11.93 -13.88
CA ILE A 95 -1.59 -11.21 -15.07
C ILE A 95 -2.50 -12.08 -15.95
N SER A 96 -2.17 -13.37 -16.08
CA SER A 96 -2.89 -14.32 -16.92
C SER A 96 -4.26 -14.74 -16.38
N CYS A 97 -4.52 -14.57 -15.08
CA CYS A 97 -5.83 -14.84 -14.50
C CYS A 97 -6.92 -13.95 -15.13
N PRO A 98 -8.18 -14.39 -15.25
CA PRO A 98 -9.29 -13.49 -15.56
C PRO A 98 -9.45 -12.40 -14.48
N ASP A 99 -9.94 -11.21 -14.83
CA ASP A 99 -10.06 -10.08 -13.90
C ASP A 99 -11.07 -10.30 -12.76
N GLU A 100 -12.01 -11.25 -12.93
CA GLU A 100 -13.04 -11.59 -11.94
C GLU A 100 -12.68 -12.85 -11.13
N ALA A 101 -11.60 -13.54 -11.50
CA ALA A 101 -11.16 -14.78 -10.85
C ALA A 101 -10.33 -14.46 -9.59
N TYR A 102 -10.97 -13.84 -8.59
CA TYR A 102 -10.26 -13.28 -7.43
C TYR A 102 -9.53 -14.34 -6.59
N ASP A 103 -10.13 -15.52 -6.41
CA ASP A 103 -9.48 -16.64 -5.71
C ASP A 103 -8.25 -17.14 -6.48
N ASP A 104 -8.33 -17.23 -7.81
CA ASP A 104 -7.18 -17.58 -8.65
C ASP A 104 -6.09 -16.51 -8.57
N ILE A 105 -6.45 -15.23 -8.66
CA ILE A 105 -5.52 -14.10 -8.50
C ILE A 105 -4.79 -14.19 -7.15
N LEU A 106 -5.53 -14.52 -6.08
CA LEU A 106 -5.04 -14.71 -4.73
C LEU A 106 -4.48 -16.13 -4.47
N ASN A 107 -4.26 -16.96 -5.48
CA ASN A 107 -3.69 -18.32 -5.35
C ASN A 107 -4.42 -19.21 -4.31
N ILE A 108 -5.75 -19.09 -4.19
CA ILE A 108 -6.55 -19.86 -3.23
C ILE A 108 -6.93 -21.18 -3.85
N ARG A 109 -6.49 -22.27 -3.21
CA ARG A 109 -6.83 -23.63 -3.64
C ARG A 109 -8.31 -23.92 -3.37
N GLU A 110 -8.93 -24.67 -4.27
CA GLU A 110 -10.36 -25.03 -4.17
C GLU A 110 -10.66 -25.93 -2.96
N ASP A 111 -9.66 -26.67 -2.45
CA ASP A 111 -9.78 -27.58 -1.32
C ASP A 111 -9.78 -26.86 0.05
N VAL A 112 -9.45 -25.57 0.08
CA VAL A 112 -9.56 -24.74 1.29
C VAL A 112 -11.03 -24.57 1.64
N LYS A 113 -11.39 -24.94 2.87
CA LYS A 113 -12.77 -24.78 3.36
C LYS A 113 -13.17 -23.31 3.40
N GLU A 114 -14.45 -23.02 3.11
CA GLU A 114 -14.99 -21.65 3.12
C GLU A 114 -14.74 -20.89 4.42
N GLU A 115 -14.76 -21.57 5.56
CA GLU A 115 -14.46 -21.01 6.88
C GLU A 115 -13.02 -20.49 7.01
N ASP A 116 -12.07 -21.11 6.30
CA ASP A 116 -10.64 -20.80 6.34
C ASP A 116 -10.20 -19.92 5.15
N LYS A 117 -11.03 -19.81 4.10
CA LYS A 117 -10.69 -19.07 2.87
C LYS A 117 -10.35 -17.61 3.14
N LYS A 118 -11.00 -16.96 4.10
CA LYS A 118 -10.69 -15.56 4.42
C LYS A 118 -9.25 -15.39 4.90
N LEU A 119 -8.84 -16.19 5.88
CA LEU A 119 -7.47 -16.16 6.40
C LEU A 119 -6.45 -16.58 5.33
N ALA A 120 -6.80 -17.56 4.49
CA ALA A 120 -5.96 -17.97 3.37
C ALA A 120 -5.75 -16.83 2.35
N ARG A 121 -6.81 -16.09 2.02
CA ARG A 121 -6.73 -14.89 1.15
C ARG A 121 -5.89 -13.79 1.76
N ASP A 122 -6.08 -13.49 3.03
CA ASP A 122 -5.29 -12.49 3.75
C ASP A 122 -3.79 -12.85 3.72
N LYS A 123 -3.44 -14.09 4.07
CA LYS A 123 -2.04 -14.57 4.06
C LYS A 123 -1.45 -14.59 2.65
N SER A 124 -2.22 -15.02 1.65
CA SER A 124 -1.76 -15.07 0.26
C SER A 124 -1.59 -13.67 -0.33
N PHE A 125 -2.47 -12.72 0.01
CA PHE A 125 -2.32 -11.34 -0.40
C PHE A 125 -1.01 -10.75 0.10
N VAL A 126 -0.63 -10.99 1.37
CA VAL A 126 0.65 -10.52 1.91
C VAL A 126 1.82 -11.12 1.13
N LEU A 127 1.79 -12.43 0.93
CA LEU A 127 2.83 -13.16 0.21
C LEU A 127 3.06 -12.63 -1.20
N LEU A 128 1.99 -12.60 -1.99
CA LEU A 128 2.01 -12.17 -3.38
C LEU A 128 2.28 -10.66 -3.49
N GLY A 129 1.74 -9.88 -2.55
CA GLY A 129 1.91 -8.44 -2.48
C GLY A 129 3.37 -8.04 -2.32
N CYS A 130 4.09 -8.70 -1.40
CA CYS A 130 5.54 -8.54 -1.23
C CYS A 130 6.31 -8.95 -2.49
N LEU A 131 5.94 -10.09 -3.09
CA LEU A 131 6.57 -10.61 -4.31
C LEU A 131 6.50 -9.63 -5.49
N VAL A 132 5.31 -9.08 -5.74
CA VAL A 132 5.07 -8.25 -6.93
C VAL A 132 5.13 -6.75 -6.62
N HIS A 133 5.61 -6.37 -5.44
CA HIS A 133 5.61 -4.98 -5.00
C HIS A 133 6.46 -4.11 -5.94
N PRO A 134 5.90 -3.08 -6.60
CA PRO A 134 6.58 -2.34 -7.67
C PRO A 134 7.78 -1.49 -7.18
N GLY A 135 7.88 -1.24 -5.87
CA GLY A 135 9.04 -0.58 -5.27
C GLY A 135 10.29 -1.47 -5.15
N TYR A 136 10.11 -2.79 -5.22
CA TYR A 136 11.14 -3.81 -5.04
C TYR A 136 11.31 -4.72 -6.24
N THR A 137 10.24 -4.87 -7.04
CA THR A 137 10.23 -5.66 -8.26
C THR A 137 10.07 -4.74 -9.47
N LEU A 138 11.11 -4.67 -10.29
CA LEU A 138 11.16 -3.76 -11.43
C LEU A 138 10.36 -4.30 -12.62
N GLY A 139 9.54 -3.43 -13.22
CA GLY A 139 8.89 -3.66 -14.51
C GLY A 139 7.39 -3.36 -14.53
N ASP A 140 6.87 -3.02 -15.71
CA ASP A 140 5.46 -2.66 -15.91
C ASP A 140 4.50 -3.81 -15.55
N GLN A 141 4.95 -5.06 -15.74
CA GLN A 141 4.19 -6.24 -15.39
C GLN A 141 4.03 -6.39 -13.87
N ALA A 142 5.06 -6.07 -13.08
CA ALA A 142 4.98 -6.12 -11.62
C ALA A 142 3.90 -5.17 -11.09
N LEU A 143 3.88 -3.92 -11.59
CA LEU A 143 2.82 -2.98 -11.22
C LEU A 143 1.44 -3.48 -11.64
N ASN A 144 1.28 -4.03 -12.85
CA ASN A 144 -0.01 -4.54 -13.28
C ASN A 144 -0.48 -5.73 -12.43
N ALA A 145 0.42 -6.66 -12.08
CA ALA A 145 0.13 -7.76 -11.17
C ALA A 145 -0.27 -7.24 -9.78
N TYR A 146 0.48 -6.28 -9.24
CA TYR A 146 0.19 -5.63 -7.95
C TYR A 146 -1.18 -4.96 -7.95
N LEU A 147 -1.51 -4.18 -8.99
CA LEU A 147 -2.81 -3.53 -9.12
C LEU A 147 -3.95 -4.53 -9.21
N LYS A 148 -3.75 -5.64 -9.92
CA LYS A 148 -4.74 -6.71 -10.04
C LYS A 148 -4.97 -7.42 -8.71
N LEU A 149 -3.90 -7.63 -7.93
CA LEU A 149 -3.96 -8.19 -6.59
C LEU A 149 -4.78 -7.30 -5.64
N HIS A 150 -4.56 -5.98 -5.68
CA HIS A 150 -5.34 -5.02 -4.86
C HIS A 150 -6.81 -4.94 -5.26
N VAL A 151 -7.13 -5.06 -6.56
CA VAL A 151 -8.52 -5.18 -7.01
C VAL A 151 -9.16 -6.44 -6.43
N ALA A 152 -8.46 -7.58 -6.47
CA ALA A 152 -8.96 -8.80 -5.85
C ALA A 152 -9.15 -8.63 -4.33
N ALA A 153 -8.22 -7.96 -3.65
CA ALA A 153 -8.31 -7.70 -2.22
C ALA A 153 -9.53 -6.86 -1.83
N ASP A 154 -9.80 -5.77 -2.56
CA ASP A 154 -10.98 -4.92 -2.39
C ASP A 154 -12.28 -5.70 -2.61
N ARG A 155 -12.32 -6.55 -3.64
CA ARG A 155 -13.50 -7.34 -4.00
C ARG A 155 -13.80 -8.47 -3.02
N MET A 156 -12.76 -9.01 -2.39
CA MET A 156 -12.85 -10.10 -1.42
C MET A 156 -12.94 -9.61 0.03
N ASP A 157 -13.01 -8.30 0.25
CA ASP A 157 -13.11 -7.68 1.58
C ASP A 157 -12.02 -8.17 2.54
N LEU A 158 -10.77 -8.15 2.05
CA LEU A 158 -9.60 -8.54 2.84
C LEU A 158 -9.36 -7.54 3.96
N ASN A 159 -8.68 -7.99 5.02
CA ASN A 159 -8.42 -7.14 6.16
C ASN A 159 -7.47 -5.99 5.78
N GLY A 160 -7.93 -4.76 6.01
CA GLY A 160 -7.17 -3.54 5.72
C GLY A 160 -5.79 -3.49 6.38
N SER A 161 -5.60 -4.16 7.53
CA SER A 161 -4.29 -4.20 8.19
C SER A 161 -3.23 -4.92 7.36
N TYR A 162 -3.60 -5.99 6.64
CA TYR A 162 -2.68 -6.68 5.73
C TYR A 162 -2.42 -5.87 4.45
N ILE A 163 -3.44 -5.17 3.95
CA ILE A 163 -3.31 -4.27 2.79
C ILE A 163 -2.32 -3.15 3.10
N GLU A 164 -2.46 -2.50 4.26
CA GLU A 164 -1.54 -1.45 4.71
C GLU A 164 -0.14 -1.99 4.99
N ALA A 165 0.00 -3.17 5.61
CA ALA A 165 1.31 -3.79 5.84
C ALA A 165 2.09 -4.03 4.54
N VAL A 166 1.43 -4.55 3.49
CA VAL A 166 2.07 -4.76 2.17
C VAL A 166 2.39 -3.43 1.48
N LYS A 167 1.56 -2.41 1.67
CA LYS A 167 1.74 -1.08 1.08
C LYS A 167 2.96 -0.36 1.67
N ASP A 168 3.12 -0.44 2.99
CA ASP A 168 4.21 0.24 3.70
C ASP A 168 5.47 -0.63 3.82
N TRP A 169 5.41 -1.86 3.29
CA TRP A 169 6.50 -2.82 3.33
C TRP A 169 7.79 -2.25 2.74
N ASP A 170 8.87 -2.40 3.50
CA ASP A 170 10.16 -1.82 3.19
C ASP A 170 11.11 -2.76 2.43
N GLY A 171 10.68 -4.00 2.15
CA GLY A 171 11.48 -5.04 1.49
C GLY A 171 12.45 -5.78 2.42
N GLU A 172 12.45 -5.47 3.72
CA GLU A 172 13.27 -6.11 4.74
C GLU A 172 12.43 -6.78 5.83
N GLU A 173 11.32 -6.15 6.24
CA GLU A 173 10.44 -6.69 7.29
C GLU A 173 9.83 -8.03 6.85
N ASP A 174 9.91 -9.02 7.75
CA ASP A 174 9.26 -10.32 7.57
C ASP A 174 7.79 -10.23 7.99
N ILE A 175 6.99 -9.53 7.17
CA ILE A 175 5.54 -9.48 7.31
C ILE A 175 4.86 -10.76 6.80
N ILE A 176 5.64 -11.72 6.29
CA ILE A 176 5.10 -12.95 5.72
C ILE A 176 4.88 -14.01 6.82
N ASN A 177 5.68 -13.99 7.87
CA ASN A 177 5.63 -14.97 8.97
C ASN A 177 4.92 -14.45 10.23
N PHE A 178 3.80 -13.72 10.10
CA PHE A 178 2.96 -13.38 11.25
C PHE A 178 2.57 -14.66 12.00
N LYS A 179 3.01 -14.78 13.26
CA LYS A 179 2.51 -15.82 14.15
C LYS A 179 1.07 -15.44 14.50
N ASP A 180 0.12 -16.33 14.23
CA ASP A 180 -1.33 -16.10 14.43
C ASP A 180 -1.71 -15.66 15.86
N ASP A 181 -0.81 -15.82 16.85
CA ASP A 181 -1.06 -15.53 18.27
C ASP A 181 -0.46 -14.21 18.78
N SER A 182 0.32 -13.48 17.98
CA SER A 182 0.80 -12.14 18.36
C SER A 182 -0.08 -11.09 17.69
N GLU A 183 -0.67 -10.21 18.50
CA GLU A 183 -1.15 -8.90 18.05
C GLU A 183 -0.19 -8.38 16.97
N MET A 184 -0.74 -7.93 15.83
CA MET A 184 0.05 -7.22 14.80
C MET A 184 1.02 -6.33 15.56
N PRO A 185 2.35 -6.50 15.37
CA PRO A 185 3.31 -5.72 16.14
C PRO A 185 2.86 -4.28 16.01
N ASP A 186 2.53 -3.66 17.14
CA ASP A 186 2.17 -2.26 17.16
C ASP A 186 3.23 -1.57 16.31
N ALA A 187 2.86 -0.64 15.43
CA ALA A 187 3.81 0.05 14.55
C ALA A 187 4.97 0.74 15.33
N ASN A 188 4.90 0.69 16.66
CA ASN A 188 5.79 1.25 17.66
C ASN A 188 6.79 0.24 18.27
N ASP A 189 6.64 -1.07 18.09
CA ASP A 189 7.58 -2.08 18.64
C ASP A 189 8.83 -2.28 17.76
N ASN A 190 9.00 -1.40 16.77
CA ASN A 190 10.21 -1.28 15.98
C ASN A 190 11.33 -0.75 16.88
N ALA A 191 12.02 -1.67 17.54
CA ALA A 191 13.19 -1.40 18.37
C ALA A 191 14.27 -0.71 17.53
N SER A 192 14.17 0.63 17.45
CA SER A 192 15.25 1.58 17.20
C SER A 192 16.28 1.15 16.14
N GLN A 193 15.84 0.67 14.97
CA GLN A 193 16.67 0.92 13.79
C GLN A 193 16.57 2.42 13.55
N VAL A 194 17.49 3.16 14.18
CA VAL A 194 17.68 4.59 13.95
C VAL A 194 17.99 4.71 12.47
N LYS A 195 16.96 5.00 11.67
CA LYS A 195 17.11 5.23 10.25
C LYS A 195 18.14 6.35 10.11
N PRO A 196 19.22 6.16 9.33
CA PRO A 196 20.28 7.15 9.25
C PRO A 196 19.67 8.48 8.85
N GLU A 197 19.94 9.51 9.65
CA GLU A 197 19.47 10.87 9.37
C GLU A 197 19.98 11.31 8.00
N LEU A 198 19.10 11.86 7.17
CA LEU A 198 19.48 12.29 5.83
C LEU A 198 20.50 13.43 5.93
N PRO A 199 21.70 13.29 5.36
CA PRO A 199 22.68 14.36 5.35
C PRO A 199 22.13 15.59 4.62
N THR A 200 22.51 16.79 5.08
CA THR A 200 22.04 18.06 4.49
C THR A 200 22.31 18.14 2.98
N TRP A 201 23.45 17.60 2.52
CA TRP A 201 23.81 17.59 1.10
C TRP A 201 22.84 16.75 0.25
N VAL A 202 22.33 15.64 0.79
CA VAL A 202 21.33 14.79 0.10
C VAL A 202 19.98 15.52 0.04
N ALA A 203 19.59 16.22 1.10
CA ALA A 203 18.37 17.03 1.13
C ALA A 203 18.37 18.10 0.04
N GLU A 204 19.49 18.80 -0.13
CA GLU A 204 19.67 19.81 -1.17
C GLU A 204 19.58 19.21 -2.58
N ILE A 205 20.14 18.02 -2.78
CA ILE A 205 20.06 17.29 -4.06
C ILE A 205 18.63 16.84 -4.35
N HIS A 206 17.91 16.28 -3.36
CA HIS A 206 16.49 15.92 -3.49
C HIS A 206 15.62 17.14 -3.82
N GLY A 207 15.93 18.31 -3.26
CA GLY A 207 15.25 19.57 -3.60
C GLY A 207 15.30 19.92 -5.09
N LYS A 208 16.34 19.48 -5.81
CA LYS A 208 16.46 19.66 -7.27
C LYS A 208 15.59 18.70 -8.07
N ALA A 209 15.13 17.59 -7.48
CA ALA A 209 14.32 16.58 -8.16
C ALA A 209 12.87 17.05 -8.43
N LEU A 210 12.43 18.12 -7.76
CA LEU A 210 11.05 18.58 -7.83
C LEU A 210 10.60 18.98 -9.24
N GLU A 211 11.35 19.86 -9.90
CA GLU A 211 10.96 20.34 -11.24
C GLU A 211 10.97 19.20 -12.28
N PRO A 212 12.00 18.32 -12.32
CA PRO A 212 11.95 17.11 -13.13
C PRO A 212 10.76 16.18 -12.79
N LEU A 213 10.40 15.99 -11.52
CA LEU A 213 9.23 15.19 -11.13
C LEU A 213 7.91 15.80 -11.62
N LYS A 214 7.75 17.13 -11.55
CA LYS A 214 6.58 17.83 -12.11
C LYS A 214 6.50 17.67 -13.62
N GLU A 215 7.62 17.80 -14.31
CA GLU A 215 7.69 17.58 -15.75
C GLU A 215 7.33 16.13 -16.11
N LEU A 216 7.86 15.16 -15.36
CA LEU A 216 7.55 13.74 -15.54
C LEU A 216 6.08 13.41 -15.26
N PHE A 217 5.47 14.07 -14.27
CA PHE A 217 4.03 13.96 -14.02
C PHE A 217 3.19 14.50 -15.19
N GLY A 218 3.64 15.60 -15.82
CA GLY A 218 3.05 16.13 -17.04
C GLY A 218 3.20 15.19 -18.25
N ASN A 219 4.42 14.67 -18.42
CA ASN A 219 4.83 13.77 -19.49
C ASN A 219 5.72 12.63 -18.94
N PRO A 220 5.16 11.44 -18.66
CA PRO A 220 5.90 10.30 -18.11
C PRO A 220 7.06 9.81 -18.99
N ASN A 221 7.05 10.17 -20.27
CA ASN A 221 8.09 9.80 -21.22
C ASN A 221 9.04 10.97 -21.53
N SER A 222 9.10 12.02 -20.71
CA SER A 222 10.03 13.14 -20.94
C SER A 222 11.48 12.66 -20.80
N PRO A 223 12.29 12.69 -21.88
CA PRO A 223 13.70 12.34 -21.80
C PRO A 223 14.48 13.32 -20.92
N GLY A 224 14.14 14.62 -20.99
CA GLY A 224 14.79 15.67 -20.20
C GLY A 224 14.60 15.47 -18.70
N ALA A 225 13.35 15.23 -18.27
CA ALA A 225 13.05 14.94 -16.87
C ALA A 225 13.77 13.67 -16.38
N MET A 226 13.75 12.59 -17.16
CA MET A 226 14.44 11.35 -16.82
C MET A 226 15.96 11.52 -16.72
N SER A 227 16.58 12.24 -17.67
CA SER A 227 18.01 12.55 -17.62
C SER A 227 18.37 13.36 -16.38
N ALA A 228 17.59 14.39 -16.05
CA ALA A 228 17.81 15.20 -14.85
C ALA A 228 17.67 14.38 -13.56
N LEU A 229 16.64 13.53 -13.46
CA LEU A 229 16.46 12.66 -12.30
C LEU A 229 17.57 11.62 -12.15
N ASN A 230 18.03 11.03 -13.26
CA ASN A 230 19.17 10.09 -13.24
C ASN A 230 20.47 10.79 -12.84
N GLU A 231 20.68 12.04 -13.26
CA GLU A 231 21.86 12.82 -12.85
C GLU A 231 21.83 13.12 -11.34
N ILE A 232 20.66 13.45 -10.80
CA ILE A 232 20.46 13.65 -9.36
C ILE A 232 20.75 12.35 -8.60
N ASP A 233 20.23 11.21 -9.07
CA ASP A 233 20.48 9.90 -8.46
C ASP A 233 21.97 9.54 -8.47
N GLN A 234 22.68 9.81 -9.57
CA GLN A 234 24.13 9.63 -9.66
C GLN A 234 24.92 10.53 -8.70
N GLN A 235 24.45 11.75 -8.42
CA GLN A 235 25.09 12.62 -7.43
C GLN A 235 24.96 12.04 -6.02
N ILE A 236 23.81 11.44 -5.70
CA ILE A 236 23.60 10.71 -4.44
C ILE A 236 24.52 9.49 -4.39
N GLU A 237 24.54 8.64 -5.41
CA GLU A 237 25.39 7.45 -5.43
C GLU A 237 26.89 7.75 -5.25
N LYS A 238 27.38 8.82 -5.90
CA LYS A 238 28.78 9.25 -5.85
C LYS A 238 29.17 9.87 -4.50
N GLY A 239 28.21 10.26 -3.67
CA GLY A 239 28.48 10.77 -2.32
C GLY A 239 29.33 12.03 -2.34
N VAL A 240 28.95 13.04 -3.12
CA VAL A 240 29.75 14.27 -3.28
C VAL A 240 29.86 14.99 -1.92
N GLY A 241 30.91 14.69 -1.16
CA GLY A 241 31.26 15.34 0.11
C GLY A 241 30.89 14.60 1.39
N GLY A 242 30.41 13.35 1.33
CA GLY A 242 29.94 12.61 2.50
C GLY A 242 30.77 11.36 2.86
N SER A 243 30.76 10.97 4.14
CA SER A 243 31.48 9.80 4.68
C SER A 243 30.65 8.51 4.65
N GLU A 244 29.46 8.54 4.05
CA GLU A 244 28.48 7.48 4.18
C GLU A 244 28.83 6.27 3.30
N SER A 245 28.31 5.11 3.64
CA SER A 245 28.50 3.86 2.89
C SER A 245 27.73 3.88 1.57
N LYS A 246 28.09 2.98 0.65
CA LYS A 246 27.35 2.81 -0.61
C LYS A 246 25.91 2.34 -0.34
N GLU A 247 25.74 1.52 0.69
CA GLU A 247 24.47 0.99 1.14
C GLU A 247 23.54 2.10 1.66
N GLU A 248 24.03 2.99 2.52
CA GLU A 248 23.25 4.14 3.01
C GLU A 248 22.81 5.05 1.86
N ARG A 249 23.70 5.31 0.89
CA ARG A 249 23.36 6.14 -0.28
C ARG A 249 22.32 5.48 -1.19
N ALA A 250 22.32 4.14 -1.27
CA ALA A 250 21.31 3.41 -2.04
C ALA A 250 19.90 3.53 -1.41
N GLU A 251 19.80 3.71 -0.09
CA GLU A 251 18.52 3.96 0.57
C GLU A 251 17.91 5.33 0.22
N TRP A 252 18.74 6.29 -0.20
CA TRP A 252 18.32 7.65 -0.57
C TRP A 252 18.11 7.85 -2.07
N ALA A 253 18.31 6.80 -2.86
CA ALA A 253 18.14 6.84 -4.31
C ALA A 253 16.68 7.16 -4.69
N LEU A 254 16.49 8.03 -5.68
CA LEU A 254 15.17 8.47 -6.17
C LEU A 254 14.45 7.42 -7.01
N LYS A 255 15.19 6.48 -7.60
CA LYS A 255 14.66 5.45 -8.51
C LYS A 255 13.73 6.03 -9.60
N PRO A 256 14.22 6.87 -10.54
CA PRO A 256 13.38 7.64 -11.47
C PRO A 256 12.39 6.81 -12.32
N ASN A 257 12.76 5.56 -12.63
CA ASN A 257 11.90 4.63 -13.37
C ASN A 257 10.61 4.29 -12.62
N VAL A 258 10.62 4.28 -11.28
CA VAL A 258 9.42 4.02 -10.45
C VAL A 258 8.41 5.16 -10.62
N PHE A 259 8.87 6.41 -10.56
CA PHE A 259 8.01 7.57 -10.81
C PHE A 259 7.43 7.60 -12.23
N LYS A 260 8.27 7.33 -13.23
CA LYS A 260 7.82 7.21 -14.63
C LYS A 260 6.70 6.19 -14.75
N LEU A 261 6.88 5.02 -14.17
CA LEU A 261 5.91 3.93 -14.19
C LEU A 261 4.58 4.37 -13.57
N TYR A 262 4.61 4.94 -12.37
CA TYR A 262 3.39 5.38 -11.67
C TYR A 262 2.68 6.52 -12.39
N PHE A 263 3.41 7.50 -12.91
CA PHE A 263 2.81 8.61 -13.66
C PHE A 263 2.22 8.17 -15.00
N ALA A 264 2.86 7.23 -15.69
CA ALA A 264 2.33 6.63 -16.91
C ALA A 264 1.00 5.91 -16.64
N GLU A 265 0.95 5.11 -15.56
CA GLU A 265 -0.25 4.37 -15.20
C GLU A 265 -1.38 5.29 -14.71
N LEU A 266 -1.08 6.32 -13.90
CA LEU A 266 -2.08 7.33 -13.53
C LEU A 266 -2.65 8.03 -14.76
N LYS A 267 -1.80 8.44 -15.71
CA LYS A 267 -2.24 9.09 -16.94
C LYS A 267 -3.18 8.16 -17.74
N ARG A 268 -2.86 6.86 -17.80
CA ARG A 268 -3.71 5.85 -18.45
C ARG A 268 -5.05 5.69 -17.73
N LEU A 269 -5.04 5.54 -16.41
CA LEU A 269 -6.25 5.35 -15.59
C LEU A 269 -7.16 6.60 -15.57
N ASN A 270 -6.59 7.80 -15.74
CA ASN A 270 -7.34 9.04 -15.83
C ASN A 270 -7.99 9.28 -17.20
N ALA A 271 -7.51 8.59 -18.24
CA ALA A 271 -8.11 8.64 -19.57
C ALA A 271 -9.39 7.78 -19.70
N ILE A 272 -9.65 6.89 -18.74
CA ILE A 272 -10.83 6.02 -18.72
C ILE A 272 -12.06 6.81 -18.28
N SER A 273 -13.14 6.73 -19.06
CA SER A 273 -14.40 7.44 -18.81
C SER A 273 -15.08 6.95 -17.50
N PRO A 274 -15.75 7.84 -16.74
CA PRO A 274 -16.63 7.43 -15.64
C PRO A 274 -17.78 6.50 -16.04
N GLU A 275 -18.19 6.54 -17.30
CA GLU A 275 -19.26 5.70 -17.85
C GLU A 275 -18.78 4.29 -18.25
N ASP A 276 -17.47 4.05 -18.22
CA ASP A 276 -16.90 2.75 -18.54
C ASP A 276 -17.32 1.71 -17.49
N PRO A 277 -17.81 0.51 -17.88
CA PRO A 277 -18.15 -0.57 -16.94
C PRO A 277 -17.01 -0.95 -15.99
N SER A 278 -15.75 -0.74 -16.42
CA SER A 278 -14.55 -0.96 -15.62
C SER A 278 -14.23 0.18 -14.64
N HIS A 279 -15.05 1.23 -14.56
CA HIS A 279 -14.76 2.43 -13.77
C HIS A 279 -14.51 2.13 -12.29
N SER A 280 -15.27 1.21 -11.68
CA SER A 280 -15.04 0.83 -10.28
C SER A 280 -13.65 0.21 -10.07
N THR A 281 -13.23 -0.67 -10.99
CA THR A 281 -11.91 -1.32 -10.95
C THR A 281 -10.81 -0.29 -11.22
N THR A 282 -11.03 0.61 -12.17
CA THR A 282 -10.15 1.74 -12.47
C THR A 282 -9.93 2.65 -11.26
N LYS A 283 -10.99 2.90 -10.48
CA LYS A 283 -10.92 3.72 -9.26
C LYS A 283 -10.03 3.08 -8.19
N VAL A 284 -10.19 1.76 -7.95
CA VAL A 284 -9.33 1.02 -7.00
C VAL A 284 -7.87 1.09 -7.47
N ARG A 285 -7.59 0.73 -8.73
CA ARG A 285 -6.24 0.80 -9.31
C ARG A 285 -5.64 2.20 -9.15
N ARG A 286 -6.41 3.25 -9.44
CA ARG A 286 -5.97 4.63 -9.33
C ARG A 286 -5.57 4.97 -7.90
N ASN A 287 -6.41 4.64 -6.91
CA ASN A 287 -6.11 4.88 -5.50
C ASN A 287 -4.83 4.17 -5.06
N VAL A 288 -4.63 2.92 -5.50
CA VAL A 288 -3.40 2.17 -5.20
C VAL A 288 -2.17 2.88 -5.76
N VAL A 289 -2.19 3.35 -7.01
CA VAL A 289 -1.04 4.09 -7.59
C VAL A 289 -0.79 5.41 -6.87
N ILE A 290 -1.84 6.15 -6.48
CA ILE A 290 -1.70 7.38 -5.69
C ILE A 290 -1.02 7.08 -4.35
N ASN A 291 -1.47 6.01 -3.67
CA ASN A 291 -0.89 5.59 -2.40
C ASN A 291 0.58 5.18 -2.55
N LEU A 292 0.93 4.41 -3.58
CA LEU A 292 2.32 4.06 -3.87
C LEU A 292 3.21 5.29 -4.11
N LEU A 293 2.68 6.28 -4.83
CA LEU A 293 3.37 7.56 -5.03
C LEU A 293 3.54 8.32 -3.73
N ASP A 294 2.50 8.42 -2.92
CA ASP A 294 2.54 9.09 -1.62
C ASP A 294 3.55 8.42 -0.68
N THR A 295 3.53 7.08 -0.56
CA THR A 295 4.52 6.33 0.23
C THR A 295 5.93 6.54 -0.30
N THR A 296 6.14 6.53 -1.62
CA THR A 296 7.46 6.77 -2.24
C THR A 296 7.97 8.19 -1.94
N ILE A 297 7.10 9.19 -2.09
CA ILE A 297 7.41 10.60 -1.81
C ILE A 297 7.67 10.80 -0.32
N LYS A 298 6.83 10.25 0.55
CA LYS A 298 7.01 10.28 2.00
C LYS A 298 8.33 9.64 2.39
N LYS A 299 8.69 8.48 1.85
CA LYS A 299 9.98 7.81 2.16
C LYS A 299 11.18 8.65 1.76
N LEU A 300 11.10 9.38 0.65
CA LEU A 300 12.13 10.33 0.22
C LEU A 300 12.22 11.56 1.13
N LEU A 301 11.10 11.96 1.73
CA LEU A 301 10.95 13.24 2.43
C LEU A 301 10.93 13.12 3.97
N SER A 302 10.63 11.94 4.52
CA SER A 302 10.56 11.67 5.96
C SER A 302 11.94 11.46 6.60
N THR A 303 13.00 11.42 5.81
CA THR A 303 14.37 11.19 6.26
C THR A 303 15.13 12.48 6.62
N THR A 304 14.57 13.67 6.37
CA THR A 304 15.28 14.95 6.58
C THR A 304 15.10 15.54 7.98
N PRO A 305 16.18 15.76 8.76
CA PRO A 305 16.21 16.85 9.72
C PRO A 305 16.49 18.16 8.97
N GLY A 306 15.61 19.13 9.11
CA GLY A 306 15.76 20.44 8.47
C GLY A 306 15.08 21.52 9.30
N ASP A 307 15.61 22.73 9.20
CA ASP A 307 15.03 23.93 9.82
C ASP A 307 13.55 24.07 9.41
N GLU A 308 12.70 24.64 10.27
CA GLU A 308 11.23 24.61 10.16
C GLU A 308 10.72 25.11 8.79
N LYS A 309 11.47 26.04 8.18
CA LYS A 309 11.22 26.57 6.83
C LYS A 309 11.43 25.56 5.69
N GLN A 310 12.38 24.65 5.82
CA GLN A 310 12.59 23.58 4.85
C GLN A 310 11.50 22.52 4.96
N ILE A 311 11.07 22.18 6.18
CA ILE A 311 9.92 21.32 6.44
C ILE A 311 8.64 21.93 5.86
N GLU A 312 8.42 23.23 6.02
CA GLU A 312 7.24 23.91 5.47
C GLU A 312 7.27 23.94 3.93
N LYS A 313 8.41 24.26 3.31
CA LYS A 313 8.56 24.23 1.84
C LYS A 313 8.36 22.82 1.29
N ARG A 314 8.82 21.80 2.03
CA ARG A 314 8.63 20.37 1.73
C ARG A 314 7.17 19.97 1.81
N ASN A 315 6.49 20.27 2.92
CA ASN A 315 5.07 19.95 3.10
C ASN A 315 4.22 20.63 2.04
N LYS A 316 4.49 21.90 1.72
CA LYS A 316 3.85 22.62 0.59
C LYS A 316 4.13 21.96 -0.76
N THR A 317 5.27 21.29 -0.91
CA THR A 317 5.63 20.57 -2.13
C THR A 317 4.94 19.22 -2.23
N CYS A 318 4.89 18.44 -1.14
CA CYS A 318 4.05 17.24 -1.04
C CYS A 318 2.60 17.58 -1.33
N GLU A 319 2.06 18.59 -0.64
CA GLU A 319 0.74 19.12 -0.88
C GLU A 319 0.58 19.59 -2.31
N ALA A 320 1.56 20.26 -2.92
CA ALA A 320 1.46 20.64 -4.33
C ALA A 320 1.42 19.44 -5.27
N ILE A 321 2.18 18.36 -5.01
CA ILE A 321 2.16 17.14 -5.82
C ILE A 321 0.85 16.37 -5.60
N VAL A 322 0.42 16.20 -4.35
CA VAL A 322 -0.87 15.59 -3.97
C VAL A 322 -2.02 16.42 -4.55
N ASN A 323 -1.99 17.74 -4.42
CA ASN A 323 -2.98 18.64 -5.02
C ASN A 323 -2.90 18.62 -6.54
N LEU A 324 -1.73 18.47 -7.17
CA LEU A 324 -1.63 18.29 -8.62
C LEU A 324 -2.27 16.97 -9.06
N ILE A 325 -2.11 15.91 -8.27
CA ILE A 325 -2.79 14.63 -8.46
C ILE A 325 -4.30 14.86 -8.30
N GLU A 326 -4.76 15.45 -7.19
CA GLU A 326 -6.19 15.69 -6.92
C GLU A 326 -6.85 16.66 -7.93
N LEU A 327 -6.24 17.80 -8.23
CA LEU A 327 -6.75 18.84 -9.14
C LEU A 327 -6.83 18.41 -10.61
N ARG A 328 -5.95 17.49 -11.07
CA ARG A 328 -6.06 16.92 -12.43
C ARG A 328 -7.05 15.75 -12.49
N ASN A 329 -7.37 15.16 -11.33
CA ASN A 329 -8.23 13.98 -11.20
C ASN A 329 -9.72 14.31 -11.02
N TYR A 330 -10.04 15.58 -10.76
CA TYR A 330 -11.40 16.09 -10.92
C TYR A 330 -11.53 16.69 -12.33
N PRO A 331 -12.45 16.19 -13.18
CA PRO A 331 -12.70 16.81 -14.47
C PRO A 331 -12.93 18.31 -14.29
N LYS A 332 -12.40 19.19 -15.15
CA LYS A 332 -12.79 20.62 -15.13
C LYS A 332 -14.31 20.80 -15.33
N ASP A 333 -14.95 19.78 -15.88
CA ASP A 333 -16.39 19.66 -16.10
C ASP A 333 -17.13 18.96 -14.94
N TRP A 334 -16.40 18.48 -13.93
CA TRP A 334 -16.89 18.20 -12.58
C TRP A 334 -17.16 19.53 -11.83
N LYS A 335 -17.32 20.65 -12.54
CA LYS A 335 -18.30 21.67 -12.17
C LYS A 335 -19.73 21.12 -12.02
N TYR A 336 -19.94 19.86 -12.41
CA TYR A 336 -21.03 18.97 -12.00
C TYR A 336 -20.69 18.03 -10.81
N ILE A 337 -19.77 18.39 -9.88
CA ILE A 337 -20.18 18.21 -8.48
C ILE A 337 -21.45 19.02 -8.45
N HIS A 338 -22.57 18.34 -8.26
CA HIS A 338 -23.59 18.88 -7.39
C HIS A 338 -22.90 19.83 -6.43
N GLU A 339 -23.32 21.10 -6.35
CA GLU A 339 -23.30 21.76 -5.05
C GLU A 339 -23.61 20.64 -4.07
N LEU A 340 -22.61 20.15 -3.31
CA LEU A 340 -22.78 19.00 -2.43
C LEU A 340 -23.56 19.58 -1.26
N LYS A 341 -24.79 19.96 -1.58
CA LYS A 341 -25.81 20.40 -0.66
C LYS A 341 -25.88 19.23 0.26
N GLN A 342 -25.55 19.54 1.51
CA GLN A 342 -25.92 18.75 2.64
C GLN A 342 -27.30 18.14 2.35
N MET A 343 -27.39 16.80 2.34
CA MET A 343 -28.61 16.16 1.84
C MET A 343 -29.79 16.54 2.74
N ASP A 344 -30.91 16.94 2.16
CA ASP A 344 -32.12 17.12 2.95
C ASP A 344 -32.70 15.74 3.25
N TYR A 345 -32.76 15.39 4.54
CA TYR A 345 -33.38 14.15 4.99
C TYR A 345 -34.86 14.41 5.32
N PRO A 346 -35.79 13.55 4.90
CA PRO A 346 -37.21 13.73 5.21
C PRO A 346 -37.54 13.40 6.68
N TRP A 347 -36.55 12.96 7.46
CA TRP A 347 -36.64 12.65 8.88
C TRP A 347 -35.77 13.61 9.69
N HIS A 348 -35.98 13.61 11.01
CA HIS A 348 -35.24 14.44 11.95
C HIS A 348 -33.73 14.14 11.89
N THR A 349 -32.89 15.16 11.98
CA THR A 349 -31.42 15.04 12.11
C THR A 349 -30.94 15.93 13.24
N VAL A 350 -29.90 15.51 13.96
CA VAL A 350 -29.38 16.25 15.13
C VAL A 350 -27.96 16.75 14.85
N PRO A 351 -27.73 18.08 14.74
CA PRO A 351 -26.39 18.64 14.54
C PRO A 351 -25.54 18.55 15.83
N ILE A 352 -24.21 18.53 15.67
CA ILE A 352 -23.27 18.62 16.81
C ILE A 352 -22.79 20.06 17.00
N GLY A 353 -23.23 20.70 18.07
CA GLY A 353 -22.71 22.01 18.48
C GLY A 353 -22.64 23.00 17.31
N ASN A 354 -21.44 23.53 17.05
CA ASN A 354 -21.17 24.45 15.94
C ASN A 354 -20.45 23.79 14.74
N THR A 355 -20.35 22.45 14.71
CA THR A 355 -19.72 21.75 13.59
C THR A 355 -20.73 21.48 12.47
N THR A 356 -20.23 21.08 11.30
CA THR A 356 -21.08 20.64 10.19
C THR A 356 -21.63 19.23 10.38
N SER A 357 -21.23 18.52 11.43
CA SER A 357 -21.57 17.10 11.65
C SER A 357 -22.98 16.92 12.21
N ARG A 358 -23.66 15.83 11.85
CA ARG A 358 -25.00 15.51 12.39
C ARG A 358 -25.32 14.01 12.42
N ILE A 359 -26.19 13.61 13.34
CA ILE A 359 -26.83 12.29 13.36
C ILE A 359 -27.90 12.26 12.28
N ILE A 360 -27.82 11.26 11.40
CA ILE A 360 -28.81 11.03 10.34
C ILE A 360 -29.57 9.72 10.51
N GLY A 361 -29.22 8.90 11.51
CA GLY A 361 -29.96 7.70 11.86
C GLY A 361 -29.26 6.86 12.93
N VAL A 362 -29.99 5.91 13.52
CA VAL A 362 -29.50 5.05 14.59
C VAL A 362 -29.91 3.61 14.33
N ARG A 363 -29.04 2.67 14.71
CA ARG A 363 -29.27 1.23 14.66
C ARG A 363 -28.99 0.62 16.04
N GLU A 364 -29.88 -0.24 16.52
CA GLU A 364 -29.62 -1.10 17.68
C GLU A 364 -28.77 -2.30 17.28
N VAL A 365 -27.66 -2.54 18.00
CA VAL A 365 -26.76 -3.68 17.81
C VAL A 365 -26.45 -4.31 19.17
N GLY A 366 -26.97 -5.52 19.40
CA GLY A 366 -26.83 -6.20 20.68
C GLY A 366 -27.48 -5.39 21.82
N ARG A 367 -26.68 -5.02 22.84
CA ARG A 367 -27.11 -4.16 23.95
C ARG A 367 -26.83 -2.66 23.71
N GLY A 368 -26.13 -2.32 22.62
CA GLY A 368 -25.70 -0.95 22.31
C GLY A 368 -26.44 -0.34 21.11
N LYS A 369 -26.07 0.89 20.79
CA LYS A 369 -26.55 1.61 19.60
C LYS A 369 -25.36 2.03 18.73
N GLN A 370 -25.51 1.91 17.42
CA GLN A 370 -24.64 2.53 16.43
C GLN A 370 -25.36 3.72 15.79
N VAL A 371 -24.60 4.77 15.50
CA VAL A 371 -25.11 6.04 14.99
C VAL A 371 -24.57 6.24 13.58
N CYS A 372 -25.43 6.54 12.61
CA CYS A 372 -24.97 6.98 11.31
C CYS A 372 -24.80 8.49 11.36
N ILE A 373 -23.57 8.93 11.14
CA ILE A 373 -23.15 10.32 11.25
C ILE A 373 -22.81 10.82 9.86
N GLU A 374 -23.23 12.04 9.54
CA GLU A 374 -22.82 12.76 8.35
C GLU A 374 -21.84 13.86 8.75
N ILE A 375 -20.62 13.84 8.20
CA ILE A 375 -19.52 14.75 8.52
C ILE A 375 -18.90 15.34 7.24
N MET A 376 -18.41 16.56 7.30
CA MET A 376 -17.65 17.18 6.21
C MET A 376 -16.14 16.94 6.43
N GLU A 377 -15.52 16.11 5.59
CA GLU A 377 -14.07 15.85 5.65
C GLU A 377 -13.47 16.06 4.26
N GLY A 378 -12.40 16.87 4.17
CA GLY A 378 -11.72 17.16 2.91
C GLY A 378 -12.65 17.78 1.86
N GLY A 379 -13.59 18.63 2.29
CA GLY A 379 -14.58 19.26 1.40
C GLY A 379 -15.65 18.31 0.83
N CYS A 380 -15.75 17.08 1.36
CA CYS A 380 -16.77 16.10 0.98
C CYS A 380 -17.63 15.69 2.19
N TRP A 381 -18.94 15.56 1.97
CA TRP A 381 -19.82 14.91 2.96
C TRP A 381 -19.58 13.39 2.95
N ILE A 382 -19.21 12.85 4.11
CA ILE A 382 -19.01 11.43 4.39
C ILE A 382 -20.08 10.95 5.35
N ARG A 383 -20.56 9.72 5.17
CA ARG A 383 -21.51 9.06 6.08
C ARG A 383 -20.89 7.78 6.59
N ARG A 384 -20.87 7.58 7.90
CA ARG A 384 -20.33 6.37 8.52
C ARG A 384 -21.14 5.95 9.73
N LEU A 385 -21.11 4.66 10.06
CA LEU A 385 -21.72 4.11 11.26
C LEU A 385 -20.64 3.91 12.30
N GLU A 386 -20.85 4.47 13.49
CA GLU A 386 -19.94 4.35 14.63
C GLU A 386 -20.71 3.91 15.87
N ALA A 387 -20.01 3.34 16.86
CA ALA A 387 -20.63 3.06 18.15
C ALA A 387 -21.00 4.39 18.85
N ALA A 388 -22.20 4.48 19.42
CA ALA A 388 -22.65 5.71 20.09
C ALA A 388 -21.70 6.18 21.20
N SER A 389 -21.03 5.24 21.87
CA SER A 389 -20.02 5.49 22.90
C SER A 389 -18.69 6.03 22.38
N GLU A 390 -18.37 5.79 21.11
CA GLU A 390 -17.11 6.20 20.47
C GLU A 390 -17.26 7.52 19.73
N THR A 391 -18.51 7.91 19.44
CA THR A 391 -18.79 9.16 18.73
C THR A 391 -18.74 10.37 19.67
N GLU A 392 -18.41 11.54 19.13
CA GLU A 392 -18.48 12.82 19.87
C GLU A 392 -19.90 13.18 20.34
N PHE A 393 -20.93 12.56 19.75
CA PHE A 393 -22.33 12.75 20.15
C PHE A 393 -22.62 12.09 21.51
N GLY A 394 -21.90 11.01 21.83
CA GLY A 394 -22.13 10.19 23.00
C GLY A 394 -23.46 9.42 22.99
N THR A 395 -23.61 8.56 23.99
CA THR A 395 -24.81 7.72 24.15
C THR A 395 -26.07 8.56 24.38
N GLN A 396 -25.98 9.66 25.14
CA GLN A 396 -27.15 10.46 25.49
C GLN A 396 -27.80 11.12 24.26
N ALA A 397 -27.03 11.83 23.42
CA ALA A 397 -27.60 12.47 22.23
C ALA A 397 -28.13 11.45 21.22
N THR A 398 -27.51 10.27 21.17
CA THR A 398 -28.01 9.14 20.37
C THR A 398 -29.36 8.65 20.89
N GLU A 399 -29.55 8.57 22.20
CA GLU A 399 -30.82 8.17 22.81
C GLU A 399 -31.91 9.21 22.62
N GLU A 400 -31.58 10.49 22.76
CA GLU A 400 -32.49 11.60 22.47
C GLU A 400 -32.93 11.59 21.01
N TYR A 401 -31.98 11.41 20.07
CA TYR A 401 -32.29 11.22 18.66
C TYR A 401 -33.20 10.02 18.45
N PHE A 402 -32.86 8.86 19.03
CA PHE A 402 -33.60 7.61 18.86
C PHE A 402 -35.03 7.66 19.43
N ALA A 403 -35.23 8.41 20.51
CA ALA A 403 -36.54 8.63 21.13
C ALA A 403 -37.42 9.59 20.33
N HIS A 404 -36.84 10.39 19.42
CA HIS A 404 -37.59 11.33 18.61
C HIS A 404 -38.53 10.60 17.63
N GLU A 405 -39.79 11.03 17.55
CA GLU A 405 -40.86 10.35 16.79
C GLU A 405 -40.53 10.22 15.29
N ASN A 406 -39.97 11.29 14.70
CA ASN A 406 -39.54 11.31 13.30
C ASN A 406 -38.05 10.95 13.12
N SER A 407 -37.46 10.14 14.00
CA SER A 407 -36.07 9.70 13.83
C SER A 407 -35.96 8.49 12.89
N LYS A 408 -34.83 8.39 12.19
CA LYS A 408 -34.54 7.20 11.37
C LYS A 408 -33.90 6.11 12.22
N ASN A 409 -34.70 5.08 12.52
CA ASN A 409 -34.23 3.83 13.10
C ASN A 409 -33.94 2.81 11.99
N PHE A 410 -32.67 2.49 11.75
CA PHE A 410 -32.23 1.52 10.74
C PHE A 410 -32.47 0.07 11.13
N SER A 411 -32.71 -0.23 12.42
CA SER A 411 -33.10 -1.57 12.86
C SER A 411 -34.56 -1.88 12.53
N LYS A 412 -35.43 -0.87 12.51
CA LYS A 412 -36.84 -1.03 12.11
C LYS A 412 -36.92 -1.33 10.60
N GLY A 413 -37.21 -2.59 10.27
CA GLY A 413 -37.38 -3.06 8.89
C GLY A 413 -36.22 -3.88 8.33
N GLN A 414 -35.10 -4.02 9.06
CA GLN A 414 -33.97 -4.87 8.66
C GLN A 414 -34.35 -6.34 8.45
N SER A 415 -35.40 -6.81 9.11
CA SER A 415 -35.97 -8.16 8.91
C SER A 415 -36.62 -8.36 7.53
N LYS A 416 -36.90 -7.27 6.80
CA LYS A 416 -37.47 -7.29 5.45
C LYS A 416 -36.43 -7.08 4.34
N TRP A 417 -35.17 -6.86 4.70
CA TRP A 417 -34.11 -6.58 3.72
C TRP A 417 -33.65 -7.87 3.04
N SER A 418 -33.55 -7.83 1.71
CA SER A 418 -32.92 -8.91 0.96
C SER A 418 -31.43 -9.00 1.33
N LYS A 419 -30.77 -10.09 0.92
CA LYS A 419 -29.32 -10.24 1.10
C LYS A 419 -28.55 -9.13 0.34
N GLU A 420 -29.07 -8.68 -0.81
CA GLU A 420 -28.50 -7.55 -1.55
C GLU A 420 -28.67 -6.22 -0.81
N ASP A 421 -29.84 -5.94 -0.23
CA ASP A 421 -30.12 -4.70 0.52
C ASP A 421 -29.20 -4.55 1.74
N LYS A 422 -28.91 -5.66 2.43
CA LYS A 422 -27.96 -5.69 3.55
C LYS A 422 -26.54 -5.35 3.11
N SER A 423 -26.11 -5.82 1.94
CA SER A 423 -24.80 -5.47 1.35
C SER A 423 -24.75 -4.01 0.90
N ALA A 424 -25.83 -3.47 0.32
CA ALA A 424 -25.94 -2.06 -0.02
C ALA A 424 -25.86 -1.14 1.20
N PHE A 425 -26.42 -1.57 2.34
CA PHE A 425 -26.30 -0.84 3.61
C PHE A 425 -24.91 -0.94 4.24
N GLN A 426 -24.18 -2.04 4.06
CA GLN A 426 -22.76 -2.11 4.41
C GLN A 426 -21.92 -1.16 3.55
N LYS A 427 -22.24 -0.99 2.25
CA LYS A 427 -21.58 0.01 1.38
C LYS A 427 -21.84 1.45 1.82
N LEU A 428 -22.93 1.70 2.55
CA LEU A 428 -23.25 3.00 3.16
C LEU A 428 -22.19 3.46 4.17
N HIS A 429 -21.38 2.55 4.74
CA HIS A 429 -20.18 2.90 5.53
C HIS A 429 -19.13 3.70 4.74
N TRP A 430 -19.19 3.72 3.40
CA TRP A 430 -18.11 4.25 2.54
C TRP A 430 -18.59 5.07 1.33
N CYS A 431 -19.85 5.52 1.31
CA CYS A 431 -20.37 6.26 0.16
C CYS A 431 -20.19 7.78 0.28
N ARG A 432 -19.27 8.35 -0.52
CA ARG A 432 -19.30 9.75 -0.96
C ARG A 432 -20.22 9.88 -2.18
N GLY A 433 -21.53 10.03 -1.97
CA GLY A 433 -22.50 10.15 -3.07
C GLY A 433 -23.96 9.92 -2.68
N LYS A 434 -24.88 10.24 -3.60
CA LYS A 434 -26.35 10.32 -3.42
C LYS A 434 -26.96 8.96 -3.05
N LEU A 435 -27.72 8.93 -1.96
CA LEU A 435 -28.55 7.79 -1.57
C LEU A 435 -29.91 7.90 -2.27
N SER A 436 -30.24 6.96 -3.15
CA SER A 436 -31.64 6.66 -3.48
C SER A 436 -32.07 5.50 -2.57
N LEU A 437 -33.00 5.79 -1.65
CA LEU A 437 -33.76 4.76 -0.93
C LEU A 437 -35.03 4.42 -1.71
#